data_AF-A0A258AF21-F1
#
_entry.id   AF-A0A258AF21-F1
#
_cell.length_a   1.000
_cell.length_b   1.000
_cell.length_c   1.000
_cell.angle_alpha   90.00
_cell.angle_beta   90.00
_cell.angle_gamma   90.00
#
_symmetry.space_group_name_H-M   'P 1'
#
loop_
_entity.id
_entity.type
_entity.pdbx_description
1 polymer ?
#
loop_
_entity_poly.entity_id
_entity_poly.type
_entity_poly.pdbx_seq_one_letter_code
_entity_poly.pdbx_strand_id
1 'polypeptide(L)'
;GVMDKKHVFADKLELVTSFCFYKNGVIACAAPDIWFLEDTDGDDKADKRTKLYTGLGTGDTHAVINNLRWGLDGWVYATHGYSSGHVTSPDGKLDFGTDGSGVVRFRPDGSAFEQYASRGGNTWGLDITSDGQVFFTQPTSGNHFLHVVLPEYVLAKGKLPGVMGTNGMLPKEPTYPLMSWPEQAYVQIDQVGSYTAAAGCAIYEGGAWPAKWNYSYFCTEPTLNIVSHFFVEKDGVTYKAHREAGREKTEFIRSKDLWFRPIENRVGPDGALYVVDFYNQAVIHNDTRGPIHGPANAAVRPDRDHYFGRIWKVQHKQAKKVEVVNLSHKNTDQLLEFVGTSPNGPERQTALRLLDSKLTYDEAKTRI
;
A
#
# COMPACT_ATOMS: atom_id res chain seq x y z
N GLY A 1 14.24 18.47 -4.74
CA GLY A 1 13.77 19.22 -3.56
C GLY A 1 14.61 18.80 -2.37
N VAL A 2 14.63 19.62 -1.33
CA VAL A 2 15.19 19.26 -0.01
C VAL A 2 13.99 19.10 0.92
N MET A 3 14.00 18.08 1.78
CA MET A 3 12.95 17.89 2.79
C MET A 3 13.01 19.05 3.80
N ASP A 4 11.87 19.69 4.08
CA ASP A 4 11.83 20.85 4.96
C ASP A 4 12.05 20.48 6.43
N LYS A 5 11.41 19.41 6.91
CA LYS A 5 11.49 18.93 8.31
C LYS A 5 11.23 17.43 8.39
N LYS A 6 11.89 16.77 9.34
CA LYS A 6 11.57 15.41 9.81
C LYS A 6 11.37 15.45 11.32
N HIS A 7 10.31 14.84 11.81
CA HIS A 7 10.07 14.62 13.23
C HIS A 7 9.72 13.15 13.45
N VAL A 8 10.04 12.62 14.64
CA VAL A 8 9.64 11.27 15.03
C VAL A 8 8.32 11.40 15.77
N PHE A 9 7.23 10.97 15.13
CA PHE A 9 5.90 10.95 15.75
C PHE A 9 5.80 9.83 16.79
N ALA A 10 6.25 8.62 16.47
CA ALA A 10 6.28 7.48 17.38
C ALA A 10 7.55 6.64 17.18
N ASP A 11 8.13 6.18 18.28
CA ASP A 11 9.30 5.30 18.33
C ASP A 11 8.95 3.91 18.92
N LYS A 12 9.95 3.07 19.21
CA LYS A 12 9.78 1.77 19.90
C LYS A 12 8.80 0.82 19.22
N LEU A 13 8.79 0.85 17.90
CA LEU A 13 8.09 -0.11 17.04
C LEU A 13 9.14 -0.81 16.19
N GLU A 14 8.90 -2.09 15.92
CA GLU A 14 9.74 -2.89 15.04
C GLU A 14 9.02 -3.06 13.70
N LEU A 15 9.76 -2.91 12.60
CA LEU A 15 9.27 -3.16 11.23
C LEU A 15 7.90 -2.52 10.92
N VAL A 16 7.79 -1.20 11.08
CA VAL A 16 6.57 -0.48 10.66
C VAL A 16 6.45 -0.52 9.15
N THR A 17 5.49 -1.27 8.64
CA THR A 17 5.30 -1.49 7.18
C THR A 17 4.30 -0.52 6.57
N SER A 18 3.37 0.02 7.36
CA SER A 18 2.40 1.01 6.89
C SER A 18 1.71 1.71 8.05
N PHE A 19 1.16 2.90 7.78
CA PHE A 19 0.25 3.59 8.67
C PHE A 19 -0.84 4.33 7.89
N CYS A 20 -1.92 4.73 8.57
CA CYS A 20 -2.92 5.67 8.07
C CYS A 20 -3.38 6.61 9.20
N PHE A 21 -3.82 7.82 8.85
CA PHE A 21 -4.33 8.78 9.83
C PHE A 21 -5.69 8.34 10.37
N TYR A 22 -5.86 8.41 11.69
CA TYR A 22 -7.10 8.10 12.39
C TYR A 22 -7.23 9.00 13.61
N LYS A 23 -8.36 9.71 13.73
CA LYS A 23 -8.62 10.63 14.86
C LYS A 23 -7.46 11.62 15.05
N ASN A 24 -6.93 11.73 16.27
CA ASN A 24 -5.79 12.54 16.69
C ASN A 24 -4.44 11.81 16.56
N GLY A 25 -4.33 10.83 15.68
CA GLY A 25 -3.11 10.04 15.56
C GLY A 25 -3.06 9.19 14.30
N VAL A 26 -2.40 8.03 14.42
CA VAL A 26 -2.25 7.08 13.31
C VAL A 26 -2.53 5.65 13.76
N ILE A 27 -3.12 4.87 12.86
CA ILE A 27 -3.08 3.40 12.95
C ILE A 27 -1.81 2.95 12.24
N ALA A 28 -0.97 2.18 12.91
CA ALA A 28 0.29 1.67 12.40
C ALA A 28 0.33 0.13 12.46
N CYS A 29 0.75 -0.48 11.35
CA CYS A 29 1.04 -1.91 11.28
C CYS A 29 2.49 -2.16 11.66
N ALA A 30 2.69 -3.00 12.68
CA ALA A 30 3.98 -3.49 13.14
C ALA A 30 3.76 -4.92 13.63
N ALA A 31 3.67 -5.87 12.69
CA ALA A 31 3.36 -7.28 12.97
C ALA A 31 4.26 -7.81 14.11
N PRO A 32 3.70 -8.52 15.11
CA PRO A 32 2.40 -9.19 15.11
C PRO A 32 1.20 -8.30 15.51
N ASP A 33 1.41 -7.00 15.66
CA ASP A 33 0.43 -6.07 16.23
C ASP A 33 -0.01 -4.97 15.23
N ILE A 34 -1.24 -4.49 15.42
CA ILE A 34 -1.71 -3.23 14.85
C ILE A 34 -1.97 -2.27 16.01
N TRP A 35 -1.38 -1.08 15.93
CA TRP A 35 -1.41 -0.08 16.97
C TRP A 35 -2.23 1.14 16.56
N PHE A 36 -2.98 1.72 17.48
CA PHE A 36 -3.39 3.11 17.45
C PHE A 36 -2.43 3.93 18.31
N LEU A 37 -1.80 4.93 17.70
CA LEU A 37 -0.79 5.80 18.30
C LEU A 37 -1.36 7.22 18.29
N GLU A 38 -1.66 7.75 19.46
CA GLU A 38 -2.41 8.99 19.69
C GLU A 38 -1.47 10.10 20.16
N ASP A 39 -1.69 11.32 19.66
CA ASP A 39 -1.18 12.57 20.22
C ASP A 39 -2.33 13.25 20.99
N THR A 40 -2.27 13.26 22.32
CA THR A 40 -3.37 13.76 23.16
C THR A 40 -3.21 15.22 23.58
N ASP A 41 -2.03 15.83 23.35
CA ASP A 41 -1.73 17.21 23.73
C ASP A 41 -1.41 18.15 22.55
N GLY A 42 -1.25 17.61 21.34
CA GLY A 42 -1.06 18.35 20.10
C GLY A 42 0.40 18.76 19.83
N ASP A 43 1.38 18.06 20.40
CA ASP A 43 2.82 18.34 20.22
C ASP A 43 3.47 17.62 19.02
N ASP A 44 2.67 16.95 18.18
CA ASP A 44 3.07 16.08 17.06
C ASP A 44 3.90 14.86 17.51
N LYS A 45 3.65 14.33 18.72
CA LYS A 45 4.21 13.06 19.21
C LYS A 45 3.14 12.18 19.83
N ALA A 46 3.28 10.88 19.59
CA ALA A 46 2.41 9.89 20.19
C ALA A 46 2.74 9.70 21.69
N ASP A 47 1.82 10.08 22.55
CA ASP A 47 1.90 9.94 24.01
C ASP A 47 1.08 8.76 24.54
N LYS A 48 0.13 8.25 23.75
CA LYS A 48 -0.73 7.11 24.09
C LYS A 48 -0.70 6.06 22.99
N ARG A 49 -0.61 4.80 23.42
CA ARG A 49 -0.46 3.63 22.54
C ARG A 49 -1.49 2.59 22.92
N THR A 50 -2.38 2.27 21.99
CA THR A 50 -3.40 1.24 22.17
C THR A 50 -3.21 0.17 21.11
N LYS A 51 -2.98 -1.06 21.54
CA LYS A 51 -3.00 -2.20 20.62
C LYS A 51 -4.45 -2.42 20.18
N LEU A 52 -4.70 -2.52 18.87
CA LEU A 52 -6.02 -2.81 18.30
C LEU A 52 -6.17 -4.29 17.98
N TYR A 53 -5.12 -4.90 17.44
CA TYR A 53 -5.08 -6.31 17.03
C TYR A 53 -3.72 -6.91 17.37
N THR A 54 -3.70 -8.22 17.64
CA THR A 54 -2.49 -9.00 17.90
C THR A 54 -2.55 -10.34 17.16
N GLY A 55 -1.41 -10.99 17.01
CA GLY A 55 -1.33 -12.37 16.50
C GLY A 55 -1.19 -12.50 14.98
N LEU A 56 -0.99 -11.38 14.26
CA LEU A 56 -0.61 -11.41 12.84
C LEU A 56 0.70 -12.18 12.66
N GLY A 57 0.83 -12.91 11.56
CA GLY A 57 1.99 -13.76 11.39
C GLY A 57 3.27 -12.98 11.05
N THR A 58 4.40 -13.52 11.51
CA THR A 58 5.73 -12.89 11.42
C THR A 58 6.79 -13.87 10.91
N GLY A 59 6.37 -15.01 10.37
CA GLY A 59 7.27 -16.08 9.94
C GLY A 59 8.22 -15.68 8.81
N ASP A 60 7.90 -14.61 8.08
CA ASP A 60 8.78 -14.01 7.07
C ASP A 60 8.54 -12.50 6.95
N THR A 61 9.57 -11.70 7.25
CA THR A 61 9.48 -10.23 7.38
C THR A 61 9.01 -9.48 6.13
N HIS A 62 9.15 -10.04 4.92
CA HIS A 62 8.67 -9.38 3.69
C HIS A 62 7.21 -9.72 3.32
N ALA A 63 6.59 -10.64 4.07
CA ALA A 63 5.28 -11.20 3.80
C ALA A 63 4.29 -10.94 4.95
N VAL A 64 4.58 -9.92 5.76
CA VAL A 64 3.71 -9.41 6.83
C VAL A 64 2.69 -8.39 6.30
N ILE A 65 1.70 -8.06 7.11
CA ILE A 65 0.71 -7.02 6.81
C ILE A 65 1.37 -5.69 6.40
N ASN A 66 0.86 -5.04 5.37
CA ASN A 66 1.38 -3.77 4.87
C ASN A 66 0.31 -2.98 4.07
N ASN A 67 0.72 -1.81 3.56
CA ASN A 67 -0.07 -0.94 2.67
C ASN A 67 -1.52 -0.63 3.10
N LEU A 68 -1.69 -0.04 4.29
CA LEU A 68 -2.98 0.44 4.76
C LEU A 68 -3.64 1.44 3.79
N ARG A 69 -4.92 1.24 3.50
CA ARG A 69 -5.82 2.12 2.72
C ARG A 69 -7.17 2.22 3.41
N TRP A 70 -7.74 3.42 3.44
CA TRP A 70 -9.13 3.56 3.86
C TRP A 70 -10.05 3.11 2.73
N GLY A 71 -10.99 2.23 3.04
CA GLY A 71 -12.09 1.89 2.17
C GLY A 71 -13.21 2.94 2.23
N LEU A 72 -14.08 2.93 1.21
CA LEU A 72 -15.25 3.80 1.15
C LEU A 72 -16.35 3.42 2.15
N ASP A 73 -16.19 2.29 2.84
CA ASP A 73 -17.10 1.66 3.80
C ASP A 73 -16.68 1.87 5.27
N GLY A 74 -15.66 2.70 5.52
CA GLY A 74 -15.12 2.98 6.85
C GLY A 74 -14.26 1.85 7.43
N TRP A 75 -13.88 0.85 6.62
CA TRP A 75 -12.87 -0.14 7.00
C TRP A 75 -11.49 0.30 6.55
N VAL A 76 -10.46 -0.20 7.23
CA VAL A 76 -9.07 -0.10 6.78
C VAL A 76 -8.71 -1.41 6.09
N TYR A 77 -8.28 -1.30 4.83
CA TYR A 77 -7.80 -2.42 4.02
C TYR A 77 -6.28 -2.47 4.07
N ALA A 78 -5.73 -3.66 3.98
CA ALA A 78 -4.31 -3.92 3.97
C ALA A 78 -4.03 -5.12 3.07
N THR A 79 -2.81 -5.24 2.59
CA THR A 79 -2.31 -6.49 2.01
C THR A 79 -1.60 -7.30 3.07
N HIS A 80 -1.64 -8.62 2.92
CA HIS A 80 -0.86 -9.54 3.73
C HIS A 80 -0.20 -10.57 2.81
N GLY A 81 1.04 -10.97 3.11
CA GLY A 81 1.72 -12.07 2.44
C GLY A 81 1.39 -13.42 3.09
N TYR A 82 2.15 -14.46 2.74
CA TYR A 82 1.93 -15.82 3.22
C TYR A 82 2.30 -16.07 4.68
N SER A 83 2.87 -15.08 5.39
CA SER A 83 3.22 -15.22 6.81
C SER A 83 1.98 -15.15 7.69
N SER A 84 1.12 -16.17 7.62
CA SER A 84 -0.12 -16.23 8.39
C SER A 84 0.14 -16.45 9.88
N GLY A 85 -0.72 -15.87 10.70
CA GLY A 85 -0.85 -16.09 12.14
C GLY A 85 -2.30 -16.40 12.53
N HIS A 86 -2.69 -15.97 13.73
CA HIS A 86 -4.04 -16.14 14.26
C HIS A 86 -4.43 -14.86 15.00
N VAL A 87 -5.30 -14.06 14.38
CA VAL A 87 -5.58 -12.69 14.79
C VAL A 87 -6.66 -12.65 15.86
N THR A 88 -6.39 -11.92 16.93
CA THR A 88 -7.33 -11.73 18.06
C THR A 88 -7.36 -10.28 18.52
N SER A 89 -8.34 -9.93 19.36
CA SER A 89 -8.25 -8.72 20.17
C SER A 89 -7.11 -8.85 21.19
N PRO A 90 -6.50 -7.75 21.66
CA PRO A 90 -5.39 -7.80 22.61
C PRO A 90 -5.71 -8.51 23.94
N ASP A 91 -6.98 -8.51 24.34
CA ASP A 91 -7.47 -9.19 25.54
C ASP A 91 -7.94 -10.64 25.29
N GLY A 92 -7.84 -11.12 24.04
CA GLY A 92 -8.22 -12.46 23.62
C GLY A 92 -9.73 -12.74 23.60
N LYS A 93 -10.59 -11.75 23.83
CA LYS A 93 -12.05 -11.94 23.85
C LYS A 93 -12.67 -12.10 22.46
N LEU A 94 -12.07 -11.46 21.45
CA LEU A 94 -12.48 -11.59 20.06
C LEU A 94 -11.45 -12.45 19.32
N ASP A 95 -11.95 -13.49 18.66
CA ASP A 95 -11.19 -14.34 17.76
C ASP A 95 -11.59 -14.00 16.33
N PHE A 96 -10.64 -13.54 15.53
CA PHE A 96 -10.85 -13.19 14.13
C PHE A 96 -10.33 -14.25 13.15
N GLY A 97 -9.71 -15.32 13.67
CA GLY A 97 -9.16 -16.41 12.89
C GLY A 97 -7.83 -16.07 12.20
N THR A 98 -7.48 -16.89 11.21
CA THR A 98 -6.21 -16.79 10.47
C THR A 98 -6.23 -15.67 9.45
N ASP A 99 -5.23 -14.80 9.49
CA ASP A 99 -4.87 -13.90 8.39
C ASP A 99 -4.22 -14.68 7.26
N GLY A 100 -4.57 -14.32 6.02
CA GLY A 100 -4.10 -15.01 4.83
C GLY A 100 -3.59 -14.04 3.77
N SER A 101 -2.87 -14.60 2.80
CA SER A 101 -2.32 -13.81 1.71
C SER A 101 -3.43 -13.19 0.83
N GLY A 102 -3.16 -12.00 0.31
CA GLY A 102 -4.07 -11.21 -0.50
C GLY A 102 -4.43 -9.91 0.20
N VAL A 103 -5.73 -9.60 0.26
CA VAL A 103 -6.26 -8.38 0.89
C VAL A 103 -7.06 -8.76 2.14
N VAL A 104 -6.70 -8.17 3.27
CA VAL A 104 -7.45 -8.21 4.53
C VAL A 104 -8.06 -6.83 4.81
N ARG A 105 -9.08 -6.77 5.65
CA ARG A 105 -9.59 -5.50 6.17
C ARG A 105 -9.98 -5.60 7.63
N PHE A 106 -9.93 -4.47 8.33
CA PHE A 106 -10.27 -4.39 9.74
C PHE A 106 -10.96 -3.07 10.09
N ARG A 107 -11.70 -3.06 11.20
CA ARG A 107 -12.32 -1.85 11.73
C ARG A 107 -11.28 -1.03 12.49
N PRO A 108 -11.25 0.31 12.34
CA PRO A 108 -10.24 1.15 12.98
C PRO A 108 -10.38 1.20 14.52
N ASP A 109 -11.48 0.70 15.08
CA ASP A 109 -11.75 0.63 16.52
C ASP A 109 -11.39 -0.72 17.17
N GLY A 110 -10.86 -1.69 16.41
CA GLY A 110 -10.50 -3.00 16.95
C GLY A 110 -11.62 -4.04 16.95
N SER A 111 -12.82 -3.71 16.45
CA SER A 111 -14.02 -4.57 16.63
C SER A 111 -14.15 -5.73 15.64
N ALA A 112 -13.49 -5.66 14.47
CA ALA A 112 -13.58 -6.70 13.45
C ALA A 112 -12.33 -6.77 12.57
N PHE A 113 -11.96 -7.97 12.12
CA PHE A 113 -10.90 -8.24 11.15
C PHE A 113 -11.36 -9.39 10.25
N GLU A 114 -11.15 -9.29 8.94
CA GLU A 114 -11.54 -10.35 8.00
C GLU A 114 -10.67 -10.39 6.74
N GLN A 115 -10.59 -11.58 6.13
CA GLN A 115 -10.07 -11.75 4.78
C GLN A 115 -11.06 -11.14 3.78
N TYR A 116 -10.63 -10.13 3.02
CA TYR A 116 -11.44 -9.51 1.98
C TYR A 116 -11.30 -10.22 0.63
N ALA A 117 -10.07 -10.56 0.25
CA ALA A 117 -9.77 -11.33 -0.95
C ALA A 117 -8.60 -12.27 -0.66
N SER A 118 -8.81 -13.58 -0.81
CA SER A 118 -7.76 -14.56 -0.62
C SER A 118 -6.93 -14.73 -1.90
N ARG A 119 -5.63 -14.85 -1.71
CA ARG A 119 -4.65 -15.15 -2.74
C ARG A 119 -3.54 -15.98 -2.11
N GLY A 120 -2.83 -16.80 -2.87
CA GLY A 120 -1.61 -17.48 -2.38
C GLY A 120 -0.37 -16.73 -2.82
N GLY A 121 0.68 -16.64 -1.99
CA GLY A 121 1.96 -15.99 -2.32
C GLY A 121 2.26 -14.78 -1.44
N ASN A 122 3.21 -13.93 -1.83
CA ASN A 122 3.48 -12.67 -1.14
C ASN A 122 2.67 -11.52 -1.77
N THR A 123 2.18 -10.56 -0.99
CA THR A 123 1.36 -9.43 -1.45
C THR A 123 1.87 -8.13 -0.83
N TRP A 124 1.99 -7.06 -1.64
CA TRP A 124 2.58 -5.80 -1.18
C TRP A 124 1.70 -4.57 -1.49
N GLY A 125 1.78 -3.99 -2.68
CA GLY A 125 1.06 -2.76 -2.99
C GLY A 125 -0.47 -2.94 -2.93
N LEU A 126 -1.16 -1.89 -2.49
CA LEU A 126 -2.62 -1.82 -2.44
C LEU A 126 -3.08 -0.45 -2.91
N ASP A 127 -4.13 -0.40 -3.73
CA ASP A 127 -4.86 0.82 -4.00
C ASP A 127 -6.37 0.58 -4.00
N ILE A 128 -7.10 1.59 -3.55
CA ILE A 128 -8.55 1.62 -3.64
C ILE A 128 -8.89 2.86 -4.43
N THR A 129 -9.59 2.68 -5.53
CA THR A 129 -10.02 3.78 -6.40
C THR A 129 -11.24 4.48 -5.82
N SER A 130 -11.50 5.70 -6.28
CA SER A 130 -12.62 6.51 -5.81
C SER A 130 -14.01 5.92 -6.14
N ASP A 131 -14.09 5.00 -7.11
CA ASP A 131 -15.28 4.21 -7.43
C ASP A 131 -15.26 2.81 -6.76
N GLY A 132 -14.37 2.60 -5.79
CA GLY A 132 -14.38 1.47 -4.87
C GLY A 132 -13.73 0.19 -5.41
N GLN A 133 -13.03 0.25 -6.54
CA GLN A 133 -12.29 -0.91 -7.05
C GLN A 133 -11.02 -1.12 -6.23
N VAL A 134 -10.76 -2.37 -5.84
CA VAL A 134 -9.60 -2.76 -5.04
C VAL A 134 -8.56 -3.43 -5.93
N PHE A 135 -7.40 -2.80 -6.06
CA PHE A 135 -6.26 -3.31 -6.81
C PHE A 135 -5.06 -3.56 -5.91
N PHE A 136 -4.27 -4.56 -6.23
CA PHE A 136 -3.07 -4.87 -5.47
C PHE A 136 -1.99 -5.51 -6.33
N THR A 137 -0.76 -5.54 -5.82
CA THR A 137 0.37 -6.22 -6.47
C THR A 137 0.75 -7.48 -5.73
N GLN A 138 1.29 -8.43 -6.50
CA GLN A 138 1.72 -9.70 -5.97
C GLN A 138 3.15 -10.02 -6.43
N PRO A 139 4.17 -9.70 -5.61
CA PRO A 139 5.55 -10.13 -5.83
C PRO A 139 5.63 -11.62 -6.18
N THR A 140 6.63 -11.98 -7.01
CA THR A 140 7.02 -13.35 -7.39
C THR A 140 5.97 -14.22 -8.08
N SER A 141 4.72 -13.76 -8.19
CA SER A 141 3.59 -14.54 -8.74
C SER A 141 3.55 -14.62 -10.27
N GLY A 142 4.29 -13.74 -10.95
CA GLY A 142 4.21 -13.54 -12.39
C GLY A 142 3.05 -12.64 -12.85
N ASN A 143 1.99 -12.44 -12.05
CA ASN A 143 0.97 -11.41 -12.26
C ASN A 143 1.23 -10.23 -11.32
N HIS A 144 1.48 -9.05 -11.86
CA HIS A 144 1.88 -7.91 -11.03
C HIS A 144 0.82 -6.81 -10.91
N PHE A 145 -0.40 -7.08 -11.42
CA PHE A 145 -1.55 -6.21 -11.25
C PHE A 145 -2.80 -7.06 -11.06
N LEU A 146 -3.41 -7.02 -9.88
CA LEU A 146 -4.58 -7.84 -9.54
C LEU A 146 -5.76 -6.95 -9.19
N HIS A 147 -6.94 -7.35 -9.63
CA HIS A 147 -8.21 -6.70 -9.30
C HIS A 147 -9.08 -7.66 -8.48
N VAL A 148 -9.65 -7.19 -7.36
CA VAL A 148 -10.67 -7.94 -6.61
C VAL A 148 -12.01 -7.74 -7.31
N VAL A 149 -12.51 -8.79 -7.95
CA VAL A 149 -13.82 -8.81 -8.62
C VAL A 149 -14.94 -9.15 -7.64
N LEU A 150 -14.70 -10.10 -6.75
CA LEU A 150 -15.65 -10.52 -5.71
C LEU A 150 -14.92 -10.76 -4.39
N PRO A 151 -15.40 -10.20 -3.27
CA PRO A 151 -14.79 -10.45 -1.97
C PRO A 151 -15.20 -11.81 -1.40
N GLU A 152 -14.40 -12.33 -0.46
CA GLU A 152 -14.58 -13.66 0.14
C GLU A 152 -15.96 -13.83 0.78
N TYR A 153 -16.49 -12.81 1.45
CA TYR A 153 -17.81 -12.90 2.07
C TYR A 153 -18.95 -13.05 1.05
N VAL A 154 -18.78 -12.62 -0.21
CA VAL A 154 -19.74 -12.86 -1.29
C VAL A 154 -19.59 -14.28 -1.82
N LEU A 155 -18.35 -14.73 -2.07
CA LEU A 155 -18.07 -16.10 -2.52
C LEU A 155 -18.57 -17.15 -1.52
N ALA A 156 -18.35 -16.92 -0.23
CA ALA A 156 -18.80 -17.78 0.86
C ALA A 156 -20.33 -17.88 0.91
N LYS A 157 -21.05 -16.76 0.75
CA LYS A 157 -22.52 -16.75 0.66
C LYS A 157 -23.03 -17.48 -0.58
N GLY A 158 -22.36 -17.29 -1.71
CA GLY A 158 -22.69 -17.94 -2.98
C GLY A 158 -22.38 -19.44 -3.01
N LYS A 159 -21.55 -19.95 -2.08
CA LYS A 159 -21.07 -21.33 -2.03
C LYS A 159 -20.49 -21.78 -3.38
N LEU A 160 -19.64 -20.95 -3.98
CA LEU A 160 -19.04 -21.18 -5.30
C LEU A 160 -17.66 -21.84 -5.16
N PRO A 161 -17.53 -23.19 -5.18
CA PRO A 161 -16.23 -23.83 -5.03
C PRO A 161 -15.33 -23.55 -6.24
N GLY A 162 -14.04 -23.34 -5.99
CA GLY A 162 -13.02 -23.19 -7.04
C GLY A 162 -13.07 -21.87 -7.81
N VAL A 163 -13.96 -20.94 -7.45
CA VAL A 163 -13.99 -19.59 -8.03
C VAL A 163 -13.04 -18.69 -7.25
N MET A 164 -12.06 -18.11 -7.94
CA MET A 164 -11.22 -17.06 -7.37
C MET A 164 -11.91 -15.71 -7.53
N GLY A 165 -12.01 -14.95 -6.44
CA GLY A 165 -12.56 -13.59 -6.44
C GLY A 165 -11.65 -12.53 -7.05
N THR A 166 -10.50 -12.92 -7.59
CA THR A 166 -9.47 -12.01 -8.10
C THR A 166 -9.13 -12.30 -9.56
N ASN A 167 -8.87 -11.25 -10.32
CA ASN A 167 -8.38 -11.34 -11.69
C ASN A 167 -6.95 -10.80 -11.77
N GLY A 168 -6.00 -11.64 -12.22
CA GLY A 168 -4.62 -11.24 -12.46
C GLY A 168 -4.44 -10.70 -13.88
N MET A 169 -3.72 -9.59 -14.01
CA MET A 169 -3.36 -8.94 -15.26
C MET A 169 -1.83 -8.87 -15.40
N LEU A 170 -1.40 -8.62 -16.64
CA LEU A 170 0.01 -8.48 -17.02
C LEU A 170 0.88 -9.71 -16.65
N PRO A 171 0.48 -10.92 -17.09
CA PRO A 171 1.20 -12.15 -16.80
C PRO A 171 2.58 -12.14 -17.46
N LYS A 172 3.63 -12.29 -16.65
CA LYS A 172 5.04 -12.33 -17.07
C LYS A 172 5.43 -11.15 -17.98
N GLU A 173 4.88 -9.98 -17.69
CA GLU A 173 5.18 -8.76 -18.44
C GLU A 173 6.68 -8.48 -18.46
N PRO A 174 7.29 -8.28 -19.63
CA PRO A 174 8.70 -7.99 -19.74
C PRO A 174 9.08 -6.69 -19.03
N THR A 175 10.26 -6.66 -18.43
CA THR A 175 10.85 -5.45 -17.83
C THR A 175 12.03 -4.93 -18.66
N TYR A 176 12.20 -3.61 -18.68
CA TYR A 176 13.22 -2.92 -19.49
C TYR A 176 14.11 -2.00 -18.63
N PRO A 177 14.86 -2.54 -17.65
CA PRO A 177 15.76 -1.76 -16.82
C PRO A 177 16.82 -1.05 -17.67
N LEU A 178 17.34 0.07 -17.16
CA LEU A 178 18.35 0.88 -17.87
C LEU A 178 19.75 0.23 -17.85
N MET A 179 19.91 -0.86 -17.09
CA MET A 179 21.17 -1.51 -16.83
C MET A 179 20.99 -3.03 -16.69
N SER A 180 22.02 -3.76 -17.08
CA SER A 180 22.14 -5.21 -16.94
C SER A 180 23.29 -5.52 -15.99
N TRP A 181 23.10 -6.50 -15.11
CA TRP A 181 24.10 -6.87 -14.11
C TRP A 181 24.49 -8.33 -14.26
N PRO A 182 25.78 -8.65 -14.43
CA PRO A 182 26.23 -10.04 -14.42
C PRO A 182 26.19 -10.67 -13.02
N GLU A 183 26.28 -9.87 -11.95
CA GLU A 183 26.35 -10.31 -10.55
C GLU A 183 25.25 -9.61 -9.72
N GLN A 184 24.27 -10.37 -9.25
CA GLN A 184 23.09 -9.86 -8.53
C GLN A 184 23.20 -10.04 -7.01
N ALA A 185 24.39 -9.78 -6.43
CA ALA A 185 24.77 -10.17 -5.06
C ALA A 185 23.84 -9.69 -3.93
N TYR A 186 22.93 -8.74 -4.17
CA TYR A 186 22.04 -8.14 -3.15
C TYR A 186 20.60 -7.95 -3.60
N VAL A 187 20.18 -8.71 -4.61
CA VAL A 187 18.86 -8.61 -5.23
C VAL A 187 18.17 -9.97 -5.12
N GLN A 188 16.86 -9.96 -4.86
CA GLN A 188 15.99 -11.14 -4.99
C GLN A 188 15.80 -11.49 -6.47
N ILE A 189 15.86 -12.77 -6.85
CA ILE A 189 15.81 -13.19 -8.26
C ILE A 189 14.83 -14.36 -8.40
N ASP A 190 13.55 -14.06 -8.57
CA ASP A 190 12.51 -15.09 -8.72
C ASP A 190 11.93 -15.13 -10.14
N GLN A 191 11.89 -13.98 -10.83
CA GLN A 191 11.29 -13.83 -12.16
C GLN A 191 12.25 -13.11 -13.11
N VAL A 192 13.18 -13.86 -13.72
CA VAL A 192 14.17 -13.30 -14.66
C VAL A 192 13.47 -12.70 -15.89
N GLY A 193 13.75 -11.43 -16.18
CA GLY A 193 13.15 -10.69 -17.30
C GLY A 193 11.73 -10.19 -17.05
N SER A 194 11.23 -10.32 -15.82
CA SER A 194 9.91 -9.90 -15.38
C SER A 194 10.00 -9.32 -13.96
N TYR A 195 8.87 -9.07 -13.31
CA TYR A 195 8.78 -8.51 -11.96
C TYR A 195 9.04 -9.58 -10.91
N THR A 196 10.10 -9.38 -10.13
CA THR A 196 10.38 -10.20 -8.94
C THR A 196 9.67 -9.62 -7.72
N ALA A 197 9.73 -8.30 -7.54
CA ALA A 197 9.16 -7.58 -6.42
C ALA A 197 8.24 -6.45 -6.91
N ALA A 198 7.19 -6.81 -7.66
CA ALA A 198 6.11 -5.87 -7.95
C ALA A 198 5.56 -5.30 -6.63
N ALA A 199 5.90 -4.05 -6.34
CA ALA A 199 5.71 -3.45 -5.03
C ALA A 199 4.58 -2.41 -5.08
N GLY A 200 4.87 -1.11 -5.17
CA GLY A 200 3.85 -0.06 -5.10
C GLY A 200 2.71 -0.25 -6.10
N CYS A 201 1.48 0.08 -5.67
CA CYS A 201 0.27 0.05 -6.48
C CYS A 201 -0.37 1.43 -6.47
N ALA A 202 -0.39 2.11 -7.62
CA ALA A 202 -1.09 3.39 -7.75
C ALA A 202 -1.91 3.43 -9.04
N ILE A 203 -3.21 3.66 -8.91
CA ILE A 203 -4.10 4.06 -9.98
C ILE A 203 -4.18 5.58 -10.00
N TYR A 204 -3.87 6.20 -11.14
CA TYR A 204 -3.78 7.64 -11.21
C TYR A 204 -5.16 8.31 -11.26
N GLU A 205 -5.57 8.86 -10.12
CA GLU A 205 -6.75 9.72 -9.98
C GLU A 205 -6.37 11.14 -9.54
N GLY A 206 -5.21 11.64 -9.95
CA GLY A 206 -4.66 12.90 -9.40
C GLY A 206 -5.31 14.18 -9.93
N GLY A 207 -6.02 14.13 -11.04
CA GLY A 207 -6.71 15.28 -11.65
C GLY A 207 -5.80 16.36 -12.26
N ALA A 208 -4.51 16.37 -11.93
CA ALA A 208 -3.55 17.35 -12.42
C ALA A 208 -3.00 17.02 -13.82
N TRP A 209 -2.70 15.75 -14.11
CA TRP A 209 -2.09 15.34 -15.38
C TRP A 209 -3.11 15.36 -16.52
N PRO A 210 -2.67 15.40 -17.79
CA PRO A 210 -3.57 15.30 -18.93
C PRO A 210 -4.47 14.06 -18.84
N ALA A 211 -5.73 14.19 -19.28
CA ALA A 211 -6.78 13.18 -19.10
C ALA A 211 -6.42 11.77 -19.58
N LYS A 212 -5.50 11.61 -20.55
CA LYS A 212 -5.03 10.30 -21.01
C LYS A 212 -4.41 9.45 -19.88
N TRP A 213 -3.87 10.08 -18.84
CA TRP A 213 -3.25 9.40 -17.71
C TRP A 213 -4.25 8.98 -16.64
N ASN A 214 -5.49 9.44 -16.71
CA ASN A 214 -6.52 9.07 -15.75
C ASN A 214 -6.68 7.55 -15.73
N TYR A 215 -6.77 7.00 -14.52
CA TYR A 215 -6.89 5.57 -14.28
C TYR A 215 -5.69 4.72 -14.74
N SER A 216 -4.56 5.34 -15.10
CA SER A 216 -3.33 4.62 -15.41
C SER A 216 -2.74 3.95 -14.17
N TYR A 217 -2.18 2.76 -14.35
CA TYR A 217 -1.51 2.01 -13.30
C TYR A 217 0.00 2.28 -13.30
N PHE A 218 0.55 2.49 -12.09
CA PHE A 218 1.98 2.63 -11.85
C PHE A 218 2.46 1.58 -10.86
N CYS A 219 3.43 0.76 -11.27
CA CYS A 219 4.04 -0.29 -10.44
C CYS A 219 5.49 0.07 -10.12
N THR A 220 5.93 -0.10 -8.88
CA THR A 220 7.36 -0.05 -8.57
C THR A 220 7.98 -1.44 -8.61
N GLU A 221 9.26 -1.52 -8.98
CA GLU A 221 10.04 -2.76 -8.96
C GLU A 221 11.45 -2.45 -8.43
N PRO A 222 11.68 -2.60 -7.12
CA PRO A 222 12.91 -2.21 -6.47
C PRO A 222 14.08 -3.12 -6.87
N THR A 223 13.85 -4.37 -7.27
CA THR A 223 14.95 -5.28 -7.68
C THR A 223 15.62 -4.82 -8.98
N LEU A 224 14.88 -4.13 -9.84
CA LEU A 224 15.33 -3.68 -11.17
C LEU A 224 15.51 -2.15 -11.28
N ASN A 225 15.32 -1.40 -10.19
CA ASN A 225 15.49 0.06 -10.16
C ASN A 225 14.55 0.80 -11.14
N ILE A 226 13.30 0.32 -11.28
CA ILE A 226 12.31 0.88 -12.23
C ILE A 226 10.98 1.23 -11.56
N VAL A 227 10.26 2.15 -12.21
CA VAL A 227 8.82 2.35 -12.06
C VAL A 227 8.20 2.20 -13.43
N SER A 228 7.15 1.39 -13.54
CA SER A 228 6.49 1.07 -14.79
C SER A 228 5.11 1.69 -14.85
N HIS A 229 4.61 1.88 -16.06
CA HIS A 229 3.31 2.50 -16.34
C HIS A 229 2.53 1.65 -17.34
N PHE A 230 1.23 1.53 -17.08
CA PHE A 230 0.27 0.86 -17.96
C PHE A 230 -1.02 1.67 -18.04
N PHE A 231 -1.62 1.76 -19.22
CA PHE A 231 -3.01 2.19 -19.36
C PHE A 231 -3.93 1.05 -18.95
N VAL A 232 -4.97 1.38 -18.18
CA VAL A 232 -5.96 0.43 -17.68
C VAL A 232 -7.31 0.76 -18.29
N GLU A 233 -7.97 -0.26 -18.82
CA GLU A 233 -9.27 -0.14 -19.49
C GLU A 233 -10.22 -1.20 -18.95
N LYS A 234 -11.52 -0.86 -18.90
CA LYS A 234 -12.56 -1.83 -18.55
C LYS A 234 -12.60 -2.96 -19.57
N ASP A 235 -12.74 -4.19 -19.08
CA ASP A 235 -12.89 -5.41 -19.87
C ASP A 235 -13.87 -6.35 -19.18
N GLY A 236 -15.13 -6.33 -19.63
CA GLY A 236 -16.23 -7.04 -18.98
C GLY A 236 -16.44 -6.58 -17.53
N VAL A 237 -16.35 -7.52 -16.58
CA VAL A 237 -16.51 -7.29 -15.13
C VAL A 237 -15.19 -6.93 -14.43
N THR A 238 -14.12 -6.78 -15.20
CA THR A 238 -12.76 -6.51 -14.70
C THR A 238 -12.05 -5.52 -15.62
N TYR A 239 -10.73 -5.56 -15.64
CA TYR A 239 -9.87 -4.67 -16.40
C TYR A 239 -8.85 -5.46 -17.23
N LYS A 240 -8.30 -4.78 -18.22
CA LYS A 240 -7.07 -5.13 -18.91
C LYS A 240 -6.09 -3.96 -18.81
N ALA A 241 -4.80 -4.26 -18.88
CA ALA A 241 -3.75 -3.25 -18.85
C ALA A 241 -2.77 -3.44 -20.02
N HIS A 242 -2.23 -2.34 -20.53
CA HIS A 242 -1.29 -2.36 -21.66
C HIS A 242 -0.30 -1.19 -21.62
N ARG A 243 0.86 -1.35 -22.27
CA ARG A 243 1.88 -0.28 -22.37
C ARG A 243 1.44 0.81 -23.36
N GLU A 244 1.99 2.00 -23.20
CA GLU A 244 1.79 3.09 -24.16
C GLU A 244 2.34 2.71 -25.54
N ALA A 245 1.52 2.91 -26.59
CA ALA A 245 1.89 2.62 -27.97
C ALA A 245 3.14 3.42 -28.40
N GLY A 246 4.11 2.74 -29.01
CA GLY A 246 5.43 3.29 -29.36
C GLY A 246 6.41 3.39 -28.20
N ARG A 247 6.03 2.98 -26.99
CA ARG A 247 6.87 2.96 -25.77
C ARG A 247 6.83 1.60 -25.06
N GLU A 248 6.57 0.53 -25.80
CA GLU A 248 6.42 -0.82 -25.28
C GLU A 248 7.72 -1.40 -24.70
N LYS A 249 8.88 -0.86 -25.09
CA LYS A 249 10.22 -1.33 -24.67
C LYS A 249 10.95 -0.31 -23.78
N THR A 250 10.22 0.31 -22.87
CA THR A 250 10.77 1.24 -21.89
C THR A 250 9.95 1.24 -20.61
N GLU A 251 10.45 1.90 -19.57
CA GLU A 251 9.71 2.09 -18.32
C GLU A 251 9.49 3.57 -18.05
N PHE A 252 8.56 3.87 -17.15
CA PHE A 252 8.20 5.22 -16.77
C PHE A 252 9.36 5.95 -16.08
N ILE A 253 10.02 5.28 -15.13
CA ILE A 253 11.26 5.71 -14.49
C ILE A 253 12.25 4.55 -14.56
N ARG A 254 13.50 4.85 -14.89
CA ARG A 254 14.61 3.90 -14.83
C ARG A 254 15.84 4.62 -14.30
N SER A 255 16.56 3.97 -13.41
CA SER A 255 17.77 4.54 -12.83
C SER A 255 19.03 3.76 -13.21
N LYS A 256 20.16 4.47 -13.24
CA LYS A 256 21.51 3.86 -13.21
C LYS A 256 22.10 3.82 -11.80
N ASP A 257 21.42 4.47 -10.85
CA ASP A 257 21.78 4.46 -9.44
C ASP A 257 21.33 3.13 -8.84
N LEU A 258 22.31 2.29 -8.48
CA LEU A 258 22.11 0.97 -7.90
C LEU A 258 21.25 0.97 -6.64
N TRP A 259 21.27 2.08 -5.91
CA TRP A 259 20.59 2.20 -4.64
C TRP A 259 19.16 2.71 -4.81
N PHE A 260 18.74 3.15 -6.02
CA PHE A 260 17.35 3.52 -6.29
C PHE A 260 16.41 2.30 -6.18
N ARG A 261 15.75 2.12 -5.05
CA ARG A 261 14.86 0.99 -4.73
C ARG A 261 13.45 1.52 -4.47
N PRO A 262 12.66 1.79 -5.53
CA PRO A 262 11.28 2.26 -5.36
C PRO A 262 10.40 1.14 -4.80
N ILE A 263 9.89 1.31 -3.58
CA ILE A 263 9.14 0.28 -2.83
C ILE A 263 7.65 0.60 -2.69
N GLU A 264 7.25 1.84 -2.97
CA GLU A 264 5.85 2.28 -2.90
C GLU A 264 5.66 3.52 -3.76
N ASN A 265 4.44 3.69 -4.28
CA ASN A 265 4.03 4.91 -4.97
C ASN A 265 2.55 5.24 -4.67
N ARG A 266 2.22 6.54 -4.62
CA ARG A 266 0.85 7.02 -4.36
C ARG A 266 0.59 8.34 -5.06
N VAL A 267 -0.67 8.62 -5.34
CA VAL A 267 -1.08 9.94 -5.82
C VAL A 267 -1.28 10.86 -4.63
N GLY A 268 -0.70 12.07 -4.70
CA GLY A 268 -0.86 13.09 -3.66
C GLY A 268 -2.05 14.03 -3.91
N PRO A 269 -2.40 14.87 -2.91
CA PRO A 269 -3.51 15.82 -3.02
C PRO A 269 -3.26 16.92 -4.06
N ASP A 270 -2.00 17.20 -4.40
CA ASP A 270 -1.63 18.13 -5.48
C ASP A 270 -1.63 17.48 -6.88
N GLY A 271 -2.10 16.24 -6.98
CA GLY A 271 -2.21 15.46 -8.21
C GLY A 271 -0.88 14.95 -8.78
N ALA A 272 0.23 15.08 -8.05
CA ALA A 272 1.49 14.45 -8.42
C ALA A 272 1.52 12.97 -8.01
N LEU A 273 2.37 12.18 -8.68
CA LEU A 273 2.72 10.82 -8.23
C LEU A 273 3.93 10.93 -7.30
N TYR A 274 3.82 10.39 -6.10
CA TYR A 274 4.90 10.29 -5.13
C TYR A 274 5.47 8.88 -5.12
N VAL A 275 6.79 8.75 -5.13
CA VAL A 275 7.50 7.46 -5.07
C VAL A 275 8.37 7.44 -3.83
N VAL A 276 8.16 6.43 -2.97
CA VAL A 276 9.04 6.14 -1.84
C VAL A 276 10.14 5.22 -2.33
N ASP A 277 11.36 5.70 -2.19
CA ASP A 277 12.57 5.01 -2.56
C ASP A 277 13.32 4.65 -1.28
N PHE A 278 13.45 3.35 -1.02
CA PHE A 278 14.10 2.81 0.16
C PHE A 278 15.59 3.20 0.22
N TYR A 279 16.18 3.55 -0.92
CA TYR A 279 17.57 3.97 -1.10
C TYR A 279 18.58 3.06 -0.39
N ASN A 280 18.59 1.78 -0.77
CA ASN A 280 19.35 0.75 -0.07
C ASN A 280 20.14 -0.14 -1.03
N GLN A 281 21.31 -0.58 -0.59
CA GLN A 281 22.14 -1.54 -1.33
C GLN A 281 21.51 -2.94 -1.33
N ALA A 282 20.85 -3.32 -0.23
CA ALA A 282 20.24 -4.64 -0.07
C ALA A 282 18.71 -4.58 -0.30
N VAL A 283 18.24 -5.22 -1.37
CA VAL A 283 16.81 -5.42 -1.66
C VAL A 283 16.49 -6.92 -1.65
N ILE A 284 16.78 -7.54 -0.51
CA ILE A 284 16.57 -8.96 -0.24
C ILE A 284 16.29 -9.15 1.24
N HIS A 285 15.33 -10.02 1.57
CA HIS A 285 14.98 -10.32 2.96
C HIS A 285 15.73 -11.56 3.46
N ASN A 286 15.77 -12.65 2.69
CA ASN A 286 16.50 -13.89 2.99
C ASN A 286 17.67 -14.09 2.00
N ASP A 287 18.84 -13.59 2.36
CA ASP A 287 20.03 -13.77 1.53
C ASP A 287 20.65 -15.16 1.79
N THR A 288 20.42 -16.11 0.89
CA THR A 288 20.91 -17.50 1.01
C THR A 288 22.41 -17.63 0.73
N ARG A 289 23.10 -16.53 0.39
CA ARG A 289 24.52 -16.52 -0.04
C ARG A 289 25.52 -16.33 1.10
N GLY A 290 25.10 -16.49 2.35
CA GLY A 290 26.00 -16.61 3.50
C GLY A 290 25.83 -15.67 4.70
N PRO A 291 25.03 -14.57 4.72
CA PRO A 291 24.83 -13.86 5.97
C PRO A 291 24.07 -14.74 6.98
N ILE A 292 24.28 -14.45 8.26
CA ILE A 292 23.51 -15.07 9.35
C ILE A 292 22.06 -14.58 9.22
N HIS A 293 21.08 -15.45 9.47
CA HIS A 293 19.67 -15.09 9.54
C HIS A 293 19.19 -14.97 10.98
N GLY A 294 18.33 -13.99 11.23
CA GLY A 294 17.62 -13.85 12.49
C GLY A 294 16.45 -14.85 12.62
N PRO A 295 15.72 -14.82 13.75
CA PRO A 295 14.64 -15.76 14.03
C PRO A 295 13.49 -15.75 13.01
N ALA A 296 13.26 -14.62 12.33
CA ALA A 296 12.24 -14.47 11.28
C ALA A 296 12.81 -14.69 9.86
N ASN A 297 13.90 -15.47 9.74
CA ASN A 297 14.60 -15.79 8.50
C ASN A 297 15.11 -14.57 7.69
N ALA A 298 15.20 -13.40 8.33
CA ALA A 298 15.75 -12.19 7.71
C ALA A 298 17.28 -12.20 7.83
N ALA A 299 17.98 -11.92 6.73
CA ALA A 299 19.43 -11.78 6.73
C ALA A 299 19.86 -10.62 7.63
N VAL A 300 20.80 -10.88 8.53
CA VAL A 300 21.46 -9.88 9.36
C VAL A 300 22.42 -9.10 8.48
N ARG A 301 22.07 -7.85 8.20
CA ARG A 301 22.77 -6.96 7.28
C ARG A 301 23.13 -5.65 7.98
N PRO A 302 24.29 -5.58 8.67
CA PRO A 302 24.73 -4.35 9.33
C PRO A 302 25.03 -3.23 8.32
N ASP A 303 25.17 -3.57 7.05
CA ASP A 303 25.35 -2.68 5.91
C ASP A 303 24.02 -2.15 5.33
N ARG A 304 22.86 -2.57 5.86
CA ARG A 304 21.57 -2.02 5.46
C ARG A 304 21.47 -0.58 5.94
N ASP A 305 21.21 0.35 5.03
CA ASP A 305 21.01 1.75 5.40
C ASP A 305 19.66 1.97 6.08
N HIS A 306 19.60 2.94 7.01
CA HIS A 306 18.39 3.32 7.74
C HIS A 306 18.08 4.83 7.68
N TYR A 307 18.85 5.62 6.92
CA TYR A 307 18.87 7.08 7.06
C TYR A 307 18.59 7.85 5.77
N PHE A 308 18.88 7.28 4.60
CA PHE A 308 18.94 8.00 3.33
C PHE A 308 17.76 7.72 2.39
N GLY A 309 16.68 7.11 2.89
CA GLY A 309 15.43 6.93 2.12
C GLY A 309 14.95 8.25 1.49
N ARG A 310 14.39 8.16 0.30
CA ARG A 310 14.01 9.33 -0.53
C ARG A 310 12.52 9.30 -0.84
N ILE A 311 11.91 10.49 -0.96
CA ILE A 311 10.57 10.65 -1.51
C ILE A 311 10.68 11.51 -2.77
N TRP A 312 10.27 10.96 -3.90
CA TRP A 312 10.27 11.64 -5.19
C TRP A 312 8.87 12.16 -5.49
N LYS A 313 8.74 13.45 -5.76
CA LYS A 313 7.54 14.03 -6.37
C LYS A 313 7.69 14.04 -7.88
N VAL A 314 6.85 13.29 -8.58
CA VAL A 314 6.81 13.19 -10.04
C VAL A 314 5.61 13.97 -10.53
N GLN A 315 5.85 14.98 -11.37
CA GLN A 315 4.80 15.85 -11.90
C GLN A 315 4.88 15.94 -13.42
N HIS A 316 3.71 15.91 -14.08
CA HIS A 316 3.65 16.08 -15.53
C HIS A 316 3.99 17.54 -15.90
N LYS A 317 4.72 17.76 -17.00
CA LYS A 317 5.11 19.12 -17.44
C LYS A 317 3.91 20.02 -17.78
N GLN A 318 2.79 19.41 -18.16
CA GLN A 318 1.52 20.08 -18.45
C GLN A 318 0.49 19.88 -17.32
N ALA A 319 0.94 19.60 -16.10
CA ALA A 319 0.04 19.44 -14.97
C ALA A 319 -0.73 20.73 -14.73
N LYS A 320 -2.05 20.63 -14.61
CA LYS A 320 -2.91 21.71 -14.13
C LYS A 320 -2.68 21.89 -12.63
N LYS A 321 -2.86 23.11 -12.15
CA LYS A 321 -2.87 23.38 -10.70
C LYS A 321 -4.10 22.71 -10.09
N VAL A 322 -3.88 21.86 -9.10
CA VAL A 322 -4.89 21.36 -8.17
C VAL A 322 -4.69 22.10 -6.85
N GLU A 323 -5.76 22.66 -6.29
CA GLU A 323 -5.67 23.38 -5.03
C GLU A 323 -5.70 22.41 -3.85
N VAL A 324 -4.60 22.35 -3.10
CA VAL A 324 -4.54 21.54 -1.89
C VAL A 324 -5.23 22.31 -0.76
N VAL A 325 -6.42 21.84 -0.37
CA VAL A 325 -7.20 22.44 0.71
C VAL A 325 -6.99 21.67 2.01
N ASN A 326 -6.84 22.39 3.12
CA ASN A 326 -6.81 21.79 4.44
C ASN A 326 -8.22 21.38 4.86
N LEU A 327 -8.56 20.10 4.65
CA LEU A 327 -9.86 19.54 5.00
C LEU A 327 -9.97 19.29 6.51
N SER A 328 -11.09 19.73 7.10
CA SER A 328 -11.36 19.57 8.53
C SER A 328 -12.63 18.74 8.76
N HIS A 329 -12.57 17.79 9.70
CA HIS A 329 -13.75 17.02 10.15
C HIS A 329 -14.87 17.91 10.71
N LYS A 330 -14.60 19.18 11.05
CA LYS A 330 -15.59 20.11 11.59
C LYS A 330 -16.50 20.70 10.50
N ASN A 331 -16.08 20.71 9.23
CA ASN A 331 -16.81 21.37 8.14
C ASN A 331 -17.47 20.35 7.19
N THR A 332 -18.64 19.84 7.58
CA THR A 332 -19.35 18.80 6.81
C THR A 332 -19.70 19.24 5.40
N ASP A 333 -20.16 20.48 5.20
CA ASP A 333 -20.57 20.97 3.88
C ASP A 333 -19.40 20.98 2.89
N GLN A 334 -18.23 21.45 3.34
CA GLN A 334 -17.00 21.41 2.53
C GLN A 334 -16.58 19.97 2.21
N LEU A 335 -16.68 19.05 3.17
CA LEU A 335 -16.32 17.65 2.92
C LEU A 335 -17.27 17.04 1.86
N LEU A 336 -18.58 17.27 1.97
CA LEU A 336 -19.56 16.78 0.99
C LEU A 336 -19.30 17.36 -0.41
N GLU A 337 -18.96 18.65 -0.50
CA GLU A 337 -18.57 19.28 -1.76
C GLU A 337 -17.35 18.60 -2.38
N PHE A 338 -16.29 18.37 -1.59
CA PHE A 338 -15.08 17.72 -2.08
C PHE A 338 -15.32 16.29 -2.55
N VAL A 339 -16.12 15.51 -1.81
CA VAL A 339 -16.50 14.15 -2.22
C VAL A 339 -17.17 14.15 -3.60
N GLY A 340 -18.06 15.11 -3.86
CA GLY A 340 -18.81 15.16 -5.11
C GLY A 340 -18.07 15.81 -6.29
N THR A 341 -17.11 16.71 -6.03
CA THR A 341 -16.61 17.64 -7.07
C THR A 341 -15.10 17.66 -7.25
N SER A 342 -14.29 17.23 -6.27
CA SER A 342 -12.84 17.30 -6.43
C SER A 342 -12.39 16.40 -7.58
N PRO A 343 -11.52 16.90 -8.49
CA PRO A 343 -10.93 16.07 -9.54
C PRO A 343 -9.87 15.10 -9.00
N ASN A 344 -9.42 15.26 -7.75
CA ASN A 344 -8.37 14.47 -7.12
C ASN A 344 -8.98 13.37 -6.22
N GLY A 345 -8.73 12.11 -6.58
CA GLY A 345 -9.20 10.93 -5.84
C GLY A 345 -8.75 10.90 -4.37
N PRO A 346 -7.45 11.10 -4.07
CA PRO A 346 -6.97 11.21 -2.69
C PRO A 346 -7.68 12.27 -1.84
N GLU A 347 -8.03 13.43 -2.41
CA GLU A 347 -8.85 14.43 -1.71
C GLU A 347 -10.27 13.93 -1.43
N ARG A 348 -10.93 13.31 -2.41
CA ARG A 348 -12.26 12.69 -2.22
C ARG A 348 -12.22 11.64 -1.09
N GLN A 349 -11.21 10.78 -1.08
CA GLN A 349 -11.03 9.76 -0.05
C GLN A 349 -10.75 10.37 1.33
N THR A 350 -9.92 11.42 1.38
CA THR A 350 -9.66 12.16 2.62
C THR A 350 -10.94 12.78 3.16
N ALA A 351 -11.76 13.37 2.29
CA ALA A 351 -13.03 13.94 2.68
C ALA A 351 -14.01 12.89 3.24
N LEU A 352 -14.14 11.73 2.56
CA LEU A 352 -14.95 10.60 3.03
C LEU A 352 -14.49 10.08 4.40
N ARG A 353 -13.19 9.87 4.59
CA ARG A 353 -12.62 9.43 5.87
C ARG A 353 -12.92 10.42 7.00
N LEU A 354 -12.82 11.72 6.72
CA LEU A 354 -13.10 12.76 7.72
C LEU A 354 -14.60 12.81 8.08
N LEU A 355 -15.50 12.60 7.11
CA LEU A 355 -16.93 12.46 7.37
C LEU A 355 -17.26 11.27 8.28
N ASP A 356 -16.66 10.11 8.01
CA ASP A 356 -16.82 8.91 8.85
C ASP A 356 -16.28 9.13 10.26
N SER A 357 -15.10 9.75 10.38
CA SER A 357 -14.51 10.06 11.68
C SER A 357 -15.41 10.96 12.54
N LYS A 358 -16.12 11.92 11.94
CA LYS A 358 -17.06 12.80 12.64
C LYS A 358 -18.20 12.00 13.27
N LEU A 359 -18.79 11.05 12.53
CA LEU A 359 -19.85 10.19 13.05
C LEU A 359 -19.38 9.43 14.30
N THR A 360 -18.16 8.89 14.26
CA THR A 360 -17.59 8.18 15.43
C THR A 360 -17.25 9.10 16.60
N TYR A 361 -16.88 10.37 16.37
CA TYR A 361 -16.63 11.36 17.42
C TYR A 361 -17.92 11.80 18.11
N ASP A 362 -18.99 12.04 17.35
CA ASP A 362 -20.27 12.48 17.89
C ASP A 362 -20.96 11.34 18.66
N GLU A 363 -20.89 10.09 18.19
CA GLU A 363 -21.36 8.90 18.93
C GLU A 363 -20.62 8.66 20.26
N ALA A 364 -19.32 8.96 20.32
CA ALA A 364 -18.54 8.87 21.55
C ALA A 364 -18.97 9.92 22.58
N LYS A 365 -19.47 11.09 22.14
CA LYS A 365 -19.98 12.14 23.04
C LYS A 365 -21.39 11.87 23.56
N THR A 366 -22.23 11.17 22.82
CA THR A 366 -23.59 10.79 23.27
C THR A 366 -23.61 9.58 24.21
N ARG A 367 -22.48 8.88 24.37
CA ARG A 367 -22.31 7.73 25.29
C ARG A 367 -21.66 8.10 26.65
N ILE A 368 -21.46 9.39 26.91
CA ILE A 368 -21.06 9.98 28.20
C ILE A 368 -22.26 10.74 28.73
#